data_AF-A0A2N6ARJ3-F1
#
_entry.id   AF-A0A2N6ARJ3-F1
#
_cell.length_a   1.000
_cell.length_b   1.000
_cell.length_c   1.000
_cell.angle_alpha   90.00
_cell.angle_beta   90.00
_cell.angle_gamma   90.00
#
_symmetry.space_group_name_H-M   'P 1'
#
loop_
_entity.id
_entity.type
_entity.pdbx_description
1 polymer ?
#
loop_
_entity_poly.entity_id
_entity_poly.type
_entity_poly.pdbx_seq_one_letter_code
_entity_poly.pdbx_strand_id
1 'polypeptide(L)'
;MKNKTNKKVLSVVFAASMLLAMGVTAFATETTETGTNENARGYNRQASEMRGRTGTERGAMKAPGVRLAIGDRLLDEMVENGTIEESDVEAIESFLEEQRELAPEERAHPEEGEGPLEFLAGEGVISQETADDIKAGLESLREEKREEFEQSIIDEGILEDYEIEEVLEFMDDYRQEREEMRDELSEMTREERREYMEENREDFQGPLEEMVEEGLISDDQADAIRDLMPRNGQRDFRDGRNNFNPNMDRGTKNGVPFESRTCDRFTPLMDAEEL
;
A
#
# COMPACT_ATOMS: atom_id res chain seq x y z
N MET A 1 -25.57 -30.93 -37.42
CA MET A 1 -26.07 -29.62 -36.96
C MET A 1 -24.91 -28.64 -37.05
N LYS A 2 -25.17 -27.39 -37.41
CA LYS A 2 -24.19 -26.42 -37.92
C LYS A 2 -23.45 -25.72 -36.77
N ASN A 3 -22.12 -25.80 -36.75
CA ASN A 3 -21.26 -25.05 -35.83
C ASN A 3 -21.21 -23.58 -36.29
N LYS A 4 -21.60 -22.65 -35.42
CA LYS A 4 -21.47 -21.20 -35.65
C LYS A 4 -20.17 -20.71 -34.99
N THR A 5 -19.13 -20.57 -35.79
CA THR A 5 -17.92 -19.81 -35.45
C THR A 5 -18.22 -18.31 -35.60
N ASN A 6 -18.30 -17.57 -34.50
CA ASN A 6 -18.35 -16.12 -34.53
C ASN A 6 -16.92 -15.57 -34.56
N LYS A 7 -16.48 -15.12 -35.74
CA LYS A 7 -15.25 -14.32 -35.91
C LYS A 7 -15.59 -12.88 -35.52
N LYS A 8 -15.13 -12.42 -34.36
CA LYS A 8 -15.08 -10.98 -34.06
C LYS A 8 -13.85 -10.40 -34.78
N VAL A 9 -14.09 -9.37 -35.58
CA VAL A 9 -13.11 -8.66 -36.40
C VAL A 9 -12.52 -7.55 -35.55
N LEU A 10 -11.25 -7.70 -35.15
CA LEU A 10 -10.48 -6.66 -34.47
C LEU A 10 -10.09 -5.60 -35.53
N SER A 11 -10.67 -4.41 -35.40
CA SER A 11 -10.41 -3.25 -36.27
C SER A 11 -9.30 -2.40 -35.64
N VAL A 12 -8.06 -2.70 -36.00
CA VAL A 12 -6.87 -1.92 -35.65
C VAL A 12 -6.83 -0.66 -36.53
N VAL A 13 -6.91 0.52 -35.93
CA VAL A 13 -6.58 1.80 -36.58
C VAL A 13 -5.45 2.46 -35.81
N PHE A 14 -4.21 2.06 -36.13
CA PHE A 14 -3.01 2.82 -35.77
C PHE A 14 -2.88 4.00 -36.73
N ALA A 15 -3.26 5.20 -36.27
CA ALA A 15 -2.95 6.45 -36.96
C ALA A 15 -1.60 6.98 -36.48
N ALA A 16 -0.53 6.55 -37.16
CA ALA A 16 0.78 7.17 -37.09
C ALA A 16 0.79 8.49 -37.88
N SER A 17 1.08 9.62 -37.21
CA SER A 17 1.56 10.88 -37.81
C SER A 17 1.83 11.87 -36.65
N MET A 18 2.86 12.71 -36.57
CA MET A 18 3.93 13.06 -37.50
C MET A 18 5.02 13.86 -36.76
N LEU A 19 6.24 13.72 -37.25
CA LEU A 19 7.51 14.41 -36.96
C LEU A 19 7.50 15.95 -36.84
N LEU A 20 8.46 16.42 -36.02
CA LEU A 20 9.37 17.59 -36.17
C LEU A 20 8.80 19.00 -36.36
N ALA A 21 9.08 19.87 -35.37
CA ALA A 21 9.50 21.24 -35.63
C ALA A 21 10.50 21.73 -34.56
N MET A 22 11.75 21.90 -34.99
CA MET A 22 12.82 22.61 -34.29
C MET A 22 12.48 24.10 -34.11
N GLY A 23 12.88 24.70 -32.99
CA GLY A 23 12.70 26.14 -32.76
C GLY A 23 13.55 26.73 -31.62
N VAL A 24 14.81 27.01 -31.93
CA VAL A 24 15.67 28.14 -31.50
C VAL A 24 15.60 28.68 -30.05
N THR A 25 16.79 28.68 -29.42
CA THR A 25 17.22 29.35 -28.20
C THR A 25 16.85 30.84 -28.09
N ALA A 26 16.40 31.26 -26.90
CA ALA A 26 16.57 32.63 -26.41
C ALA A 26 16.94 32.62 -24.92
N PHE A 27 18.15 33.09 -24.62
CA PHE A 27 18.60 33.50 -23.29
C PHE A 27 17.79 34.71 -22.83
N ALA A 28 17.25 34.66 -21.61
CA ALA A 28 16.87 35.84 -20.85
C ALA A 28 17.32 35.66 -19.39
N THR A 29 18.32 36.46 -19.02
CA THR A 29 18.76 36.74 -17.66
C THR A 29 17.87 37.81 -17.03
N GLU A 30 17.55 37.67 -15.74
CA GLU A 30 17.12 38.67 -14.72
C GLU A 30 16.01 38.02 -13.86
N THR A 31 15.86 38.21 -12.55
CA THR A 31 16.56 38.95 -11.50
C THR A 31 16.10 38.35 -10.18
N THR A 32 16.93 38.51 -9.16
CA THR A 32 16.65 38.26 -7.75
C THR A 32 15.38 38.98 -7.26
N GLU A 33 14.48 38.31 -6.56
CA GLU A 33 13.74 38.90 -5.43
C GLU A 33 13.47 37.87 -4.33
N THR A 34 14.25 38.01 -3.26
CA THR A 34 14.00 37.44 -1.94
C THR A 34 12.81 38.17 -1.29
N GLY A 35 11.65 37.51 -1.24
CA GLY A 35 10.49 37.98 -0.48
C GLY A 35 10.37 37.27 0.87
N THR A 36 11.02 37.79 1.90
CA THR A 36 10.76 37.42 3.29
C THR A 36 9.41 38.01 3.72
N ASN A 37 8.37 37.18 3.83
CA ASN A 37 7.12 37.59 4.45
C ASN A 37 7.15 37.25 5.96
N GLU A 38 7.65 38.21 6.74
CA GLU A 38 7.37 38.31 8.17
C GLU A 38 6.02 39.00 8.36
N ASN A 39 4.93 38.25 8.60
CA ASN A 39 3.81 38.67 9.45
C ASN A 39 2.73 37.58 9.54
N ALA A 40 2.90 36.64 10.47
CA ALA A 40 1.80 35.91 11.08
C ALA A 40 2.11 35.65 12.56
N ARG A 41 2.16 36.73 13.34
CA ARG A 41 2.08 36.67 14.81
C ARG A 41 0.61 36.54 15.20
N GLY A 42 0.26 35.43 15.85
CA GLY A 42 -0.90 35.36 16.74
C GLY A 42 -1.61 34.01 16.75
N TYR A 43 -1.64 33.37 17.92
CA TYR A 43 -2.36 32.13 18.27
C TYR A 43 -1.72 30.80 17.88
N ASN A 44 -0.72 30.37 18.69
CA ASN A 44 -0.68 29.03 19.32
C ASN A 44 0.66 28.80 20.06
N ARG A 45 0.85 29.45 21.22
CA ARG A 45 1.95 29.14 22.16
C ARG A 45 1.42 28.44 23.41
N GLN A 46 0.74 27.31 23.22
CA GLN A 46 0.43 26.38 24.31
C GLN A 46 0.39 24.90 23.86
N ALA A 47 0.94 24.59 22.67
CA ALA A 47 1.03 23.22 22.15
C ALA A 47 2.48 22.72 21.96
N SER A 48 3.49 23.52 22.28
CA SER A 48 4.91 23.19 22.06
C SER A 48 5.64 22.60 23.28
N GLU A 49 4.98 22.42 24.42
CA GLU A 49 5.60 21.86 25.64
C GLU A 49 5.21 20.40 25.93
N MET A 50 4.37 19.78 25.10
CA MET A 50 4.08 18.32 25.13
C MET A 50 4.76 17.53 24.00
N ARG A 51 5.88 18.05 23.44
CA ARG A 51 6.73 17.32 22.48
C ARG A 51 8.10 16.91 23.06
N GLY A 52 8.20 16.82 24.38
CA GLY A 52 9.47 16.56 25.05
C GLY A 52 9.39 15.52 26.16
N ARG A 53 8.56 14.47 26.08
CA ARG A 53 8.66 13.35 27.04
C ARG A 53 7.84 12.08 26.76
N THR A 54 7.72 11.63 25.52
CA THR A 54 7.19 10.29 25.22
C THR A 54 8.03 9.62 24.15
N GLY A 55 8.99 8.82 24.61
CA GLY A 55 9.48 7.61 23.95
C GLY A 55 10.05 7.75 22.55
N THR A 56 11.28 8.23 22.44
CA THR A 56 12.19 7.88 21.33
C THR A 56 12.64 6.41 21.38
N GLU A 57 12.14 5.61 22.31
CA GLU A 57 12.13 4.15 22.23
C GLU A 57 10.91 3.67 21.42
N ARG A 58 10.71 4.21 20.21
CA ARG A 58 10.20 3.34 19.15
C ARG A 58 11.31 2.32 19.01
N GLY A 59 11.12 1.19 19.70
CA GLY A 59 12.06 0.09 19.68
C GLY A 59 12.53 -0.07 18.25
N ALA A 60 13.84 -0.14 18.08
CA ALA A 60 14.45 -0.72 16.92
C ALA A 60 13.91 -2.16 16.82
N MET A 61 12.65 -2.31 16.39
CA MET A 61 12.23 -3.45 15.64
C MET A 61 13.16 -3.37 14.45
N LYS A 62 14.23 -4.17 14.50
CA LYS A 62 14.95 -4.58 13.31
C LYS A 62 13.86 -4.90 12.31
N ALA A 63 13.60 -3.98 11.38
CA ALA A 63 12.80 -4.32 10.23
C ALA A 63 13.53 -5.55 9.68
N PRO A 64 12.86 -6.69 9.49
CA PRO A 64 13.51 -7.84 8.89
C PRO A 64 14.22 -7.37 7.61
N GLY A 65 15.41 -7.94 7.36
CA GLY A 65 16.24 -7.71 6.17
C GLY A 65 15.43 -7.70 4.87
N VAL A 66 16.06 -7.46 3.73
CA VAL A 66 15.45 -7.74 2.41
C VAL A 66 14.89 -9.17 2.30
N ARG A 67 15.29 -10.06 3.20
CA ARG A 67 14.54 -11.23 3.72
C ARG A 67 12.99 -11.13 3.75
N LEU A 68 12.41 -9.94 3.93
CA LEU A 68 10.95 -9.73 3.89
C LEU A 68 10.41 -9.38 2.48
N ALA A 69 11.26 -8.90 1.58
CA ALA A 69 10.90 -8.54 0.21
C ALA A 69 11.16 -9.68 -0.79
N ILE A 70 12.30 -10.37 -0.64
CA ILE A 70 12.61 -11.64 -1.30
C ILE A 70 12.46 -12.68 -0.19
N GLY A 71 11.37 -13.45 -0.19
CA GLY A 71 11.03 -14.29 0.95
C GLY A 71 12.15 -15.27 1.29
N ASP A 72 12.55 -15.34 2.58
CA ASP A 72 13.61 -16.23 3.10
C ASP A 72 13.61 -17.64 2.49
N ARG A 73 12.41 -18.22 2.38
CA ARG A 73 12.23 -19.57 1.82
C ARG A 73 12.67 -19.70 0.37
N LEU A 74 12.48 -18.66 -0.45
CA LEU A 74 12.84 -18.72 -1.86
C LEU A 74 14.36 -18.70 -2.02
N LEU A 75 15.08 -17.84 -1.30
CA LEU A 75 16.53 -17.81 -1.38
C LEU A 75 17.12 -19.15 -0.91
N ASP A 76 16.59 -19.71 0.18
CA ASP A 76 17.00 -21.04 0.67
C ASP A 76 16.76 -22.14 -0.40
N GLU A 77 15.58 -22.14 -1.04
CA GLU A 77 15.23 -23.10 -2.09
C GLU A 77 16.07 -22.93 -3.37
N MET A 78 16.38 -21.69 -3.75
CA MET A 78 17.23 -21.40 -4.90
C MET A 78 18.69 -21.83 -4.67
N VAL A 79 19.20 -21.70 -3.45
CA VAL A 79 20.51 -22.25 -3.07
C VAL A 79 20.48 -23.78 -3.10
N GLU A 80 19.44 -24.41 -2.56
CA GLU A 80 19.29 -25.87 -2.55
C GLU A 80 19.23 -26.46 -3.97
N ASN A 81 18.53 -25.77 -4.88
CA ASN A 81 18.44 -26.13 -6.29
C ASN A 81 19.69 -25.74 -7.11
N GLY A 82 20.64 -25.01 -6.51
CA GLY A 82 21.89 -24.58 -7.15
C GLY A 82 21.70 -23.50 -8.20
N THR A 83 20.60 -22.75 -8.14
CA THR A 83 20.31 -21.61 -9.02
C THR A 83 21.11 -20.37 -8.62
N ILE A 84 21.39 -20.21 -7.32
CA ILE A 84 22.27 -19.17 -6.79
C ILE A 84 23.27 -19.79 -5.82
N GLU A 85 24.40 -19.13 -5.60
CA GLU A 85 25.39 -19.58 -4.62
C GLU A 85 25.06 -19.02 -3.22
N GLU A 86 25.42 -19.77 -2.17
CA GLU A 86 25.27 -19.30 -0.78
C GLU A 86 26.06 -18.00 -0.53
N SER A 87 27.18 -17.81 -1.25
CA SER A 87 27.95 -16.57 -1.23
C SER A 87 27.21 -15.36 -1.79
N ASP A 88 26.30 -15.54 -2.76
CA ASP A 88 25.50 -14.45 -3.31
C ASP A 88 24.48 -13.96 -2.26
N VAL A 89 23.85 -14.91 -1.55
CA VAL A 89 22.93 -14.61 -0.45
C VAL A 89 23.66 -13.86 0.67
N GLU A 90 24.85 -14.32 1.07
CA GLU A 90 25.68 -13.65 2.07
C GLU A 90 26.11 -12.23 1.63
N ALA A 91 26.43 -12.04 0.35
CA ALA A 91 26.78 -10.74 -0.21
C ALA A 91 25.61 -9.75 -0.13
N ILE A 92 24.40 -10.20 -0.53
CA ILE A 92 23.17 -9.40 -0.41
C ILE A 92 22.93 -9.02 1.05
N GLU A 93 22.98 -9.98 1.97
CA GLU A 93 22.75 -9.72 3.40
C GLU A 93 23.75 -8.74 3.99
N SER A 94 25.03 -8.92 3.68
CA SER A 94 26.12 -8.07 4.16
C SER A 94 25.94 -6.64 3.67
N PHE A 95 25.66 -6.46 2.38
CA PHE A 95 25.41 -5.14 1.78
C PHE A 95 24.25 -4.43 2.49
N LEU A 96 23.15 -5.13 2.76
CA LEU A 96 21.98 -4.51 3.37
C LEU A 96 22.15 -4.16 4.84
N GLU A 97 22.91 -4.97 5.59
CA GLU A 97 23.27 -4.64 6.96
C GLU A 97 24.20 -3.42 7.00
N GLU A 98 25.16 -3.34 6.08
CA GLU A 98 25.99 -2.14 5.91
C GLU A 98 25.14 -0.90 5.63
N GLN A 99 24.20 -0.98 4.67
CA GLN A 99 23.27 0.11 4.39
C GLN A 99 22.41 0.51 5.60
N ARG A 100 22.12 -0.41 6.52
CA ARG A 100 21.35 -0.11 7.74
C ARG A 100 22.15 0.68 8.77
N GLU A 101 23.44 0.41 8.86
CA GLU A 101 24.35 1.12 9.77
C GLU A 101 24.62 2.56 9.30
N LEU A 102 24.53 2.81 7.99
CA LEU A 102 24.67 4.15 7.41
C LEU A 102 23.51 5.08 7.80
N ALA A 103 23.83 6.37 7.91
CA ALA A 103 22.83 7.42 8.04
C ALA A 103 21.93 7.44 6.79
N PRO A 104 20.63 7.79 6.89
CA PRO A 104 19.70 7.74 5.75
C PRO A 104 20.19 8.48 4.49
N GLU A 105 20.89 9.59 4.68
CA GLU A 105 21.52 10.41 3.64
C GLU A 105 22.74 9.79 2.96
N GLU A 106 23.39 8.82 3.60
CA GLU A 106 24.59 8.13 3.10
C GLU A 106 24.27 6.79 2.45
N ARG A 107 23.03 6.32 2.58
CA ARG A 107 22.59 5.07 1.98
C ARG A 107 22.60 5.15 0.46
N ALA A 108 23.02 4.06 -0.16
CA ALA A 108 22.81 3.86 -1.58
C ALA A 108 21.31 3.65 -1.81
N HIS A 109 20.76 4.38 -2.78
CA HIS A 109 19.36 4.29 -3.18
C HIS A 109 19.31 3.88 -4.64
N PRO A 110 18.34 3.02 -5.02
CA PRO A 110 18.11 2.73 -6.42
C PRO A 110 17.76 4.00 -7.18
N GLU A 111 18.18 4.07 -8.44
CA GLU A 111 17.72 5.13 -9.33
C GLU A 111 16.20 5.05 -9.52
N GLU A 112 15.58 6.17 -9.92
CA GLU A 112 14.13 6.19 -10.15
C GLU A 112 13.75 5.18 -11.25
N GLY A 113 12.93 4.19 -10.90
CA GLY A 113 12.53 3.09 -11.78
C GLY A 113 13.43 1.86 -11.75
N GLU A 114 14.55 1.89 -11.03
CA GLU A 114 15.41 0.74 -10.85
C GLU A 114 14.83 -0.23 -9.81
N GLY A 115 14.72 -1.51 -10.18
CA GLY A 115 14.26 -2.56 -9.28
C GLY A 115 15.33 -2.97 -8.26
N PRO A 116 14.94 -3.63 -7.16
CA PRO A 116 15.90 -3.99 -6.11
C PRO A 116 17.01 -4.94 -6.59
N LEU A 117 16.72 -5.83 -7.54
CA LEU A 117 17.71 -6.80 -8.06
C LEU A 117 18.65 -6.12 -9.07
N GLU A 118 18.11 -5.28 -9.95
CA GLU A 118 18.88 -4.46 -10.87
C GLU A 118 19.87 -3.55 -10.11
N PHE A 119 19.40 -2.92 -9.03
CA PHE A 119 20.24 -2.11 -8.15
C PHE A 119 21.39 -2.90 -7.51
N LEU A 120 21.12 -4.10 -6.97
CA LEU A 120 22.17 -4.95 -6.39
C LEU A 120 23.20 -5.40 -7.42
N ALA A 121 22.78 -5.66 -8.67
CA ALA A 121 23.69 -5.96 -9.77
C ALA A 121 24.51 -4.72 -10.18
N GLY A 122 23.89 -3.53 -10.21
CA GLY A 122 24.55 -2.25 -10.51
C GLY A 122 25.63 -1.88 -9.49
N GLU A 123 25.36 -2.12 -8.20
CA GLU A 123 26.31 -1.95 -7.10
C GLU A 123 27.41 -3.03 -7.08
N GLY A 124 27.28 -4.07 -7.93
CA GLY A 124 28.23 -5.18 -8.02
C GLY A 124 28.18 -6.12 -6.82
N VAL A 125 27.08 -6.11 -6.06
CA VAL A 125 26.83 -7.02 -4.93
C VAL A 125 26.61 -8.44 -5.43
N ILE A 126 25.89 -8.56 -6.55
CA ILE A 126 25.67 -9.82 -7.28
C ILE A 126 25.96 -9.62 -8.77
N SER A 127 26.08 -10.72 -9.52
CA SER A 127 26.17 -10.63 -10.98
C SER A 127 24.80 -10.36 -11.61
N GLN A 128 24.78 -9.79 -12.81
CA GLN A 128 23.54 -9.63 -13.58
C GLN A 128 22.85 -10.97 -13.86
N GLU A 129 23.64 -12.02 -14.15
CA GLU A 129 23.13 -13.38 -14.34
C GLU A 129 22.41 -13.89 -13.08
N THR A 130 22.98 -13.66 -11.89
CA THR A 130 22.36 -14.03 -10.62
C THR A 130 21.06 -13.25 -10.38
N ALA A 131 21.05 -11.94 -10.70
CA ALA A 131 19.85 -11.12 -10.58
C ALA A 131 18.71 -11.61 -11.49
N ASP A 132 19.04 -11.97 -12.74
CA ASP A 132 18.09 -12.52 -13.71
C ASP A 132 17.56 -13.90 -13.25
N ASP A 133 18.43 -14.76 -12.71
CA ASP A 133 18.06 -16.06 -12.16
C ASP A 133 17.14 -15.93 -10.93
N ILE A 134 17.42 -15.01 -10.01
CA ILE A 134 16.53 -14.69 -8.87
C ILE A 134 15.17 -14.20 -9.36
N LYS A 135 15.16 -13.34 -10.38
CA LYS A 135 13.90 -12.85 -10.97
C LYS A 135 13.08 -13.98 -11.57
N ALA A 136 13.71 -14.87 -12.35
CA ALA A 136 13.04 -16.03 -12.93
C ALA A 136 12.53 -17.00 -11.84
N GLY A 137 13.31 -17.23 -10.78
CA GLY A 137 12.89 -18.05 -9.64
C GLY A 137 11.69 -17.45 -8.90
N LEU A 138 11.68 -16.13 -8.67
CA LEU A 138 10.55 -15.40 -8.10
C LEU A 138 9.29 -15.53 -8.97
N GLU A 139 9.42 -15.42 -10.28
CA GLU A 139 8.31 -15.60 -11.23
C GLU A 139 7.75 -17.03 -11.19
N SER A 140 8.63 -18.04 -11.20
CA SER A 140 8.22 -19.44 -11.08
C SER A 140 7.49 -19.75 -9.77
N LEU A 141 7.98 -19.23 -8.64
CA LEU A 141 7.33 -19.44 -7.34
C LEU A 141 5.96 -18.73 -7.28
N ARG A 142 5.86 -17.53 -7.87
CA ARG A 142 4.57 -16.83 -7.97
C ARG A 142 3.58 -17.63 -8.78
N GLU A 143 4.02 -18.25 -9.88
CA GLU A 143 3.18 -19.10 -10.72
C GLU A 143 2.69 -20.33 -9.94
N GLU A 144 3.58 -21.06 -9.27
CA GLU A 144 3.21 -22.21 -8.43
C GLU A 144 2.22 -21.81 -7.34
N LYS A 145 2.45 -20.68 -6.65
CA LYS A 145 1.52 -20.18 -5.63
C LYS A 145 0.17 -19.77 -6.22
N ARG A 146 0.16 -19.29 -7.47
CA ARG A 146 -1.06 -18.96 -8.20
C ARG A 146 -1.83 -20.24 -8.51
N GLU A 147 -1.17 -21.25 -9.06
CA GLU A 147 -1.77 -22.56 -9.36
C GLU A 147 -2.31 -23.25 -8.09
N GLU A 148 -1.55 -23.23 -6.98
CA GLU A 148 -2.01 -23.75 -5.69
C GLU A 148 -3.28 -23.02 -5.20
N PHE A 149 -3.31 -21.69 -5.34
CA PHE A 149 -4.46 -20.89 -4.95
C PHE A 149 -5.68 -21.17 -5.84
N GLU A 150 -5.49 -21.26 -7.16
CA GLU A 150 -6.53 -21.65 -8.11
C GLU A 150 -7.11 -23.02 -7.76
N GLN A 151 -6.26 -24.02 -7.50
CA GLN A 151 -6.70 -25.36 -7.11
C GLN A 151 -7.47 -25.32 -5.78
N SER A 152 -7.10 -24.47 -4.83
CA SER A 152 -7.84 -24.34 -3.56
C SER A 152 -9.27 -23.82 -3.77
N ILE A 153 -9.50 -22.93 -4.73
CA ILE A 153 -10.83 -22.42 -5.07
C ILE A 153 -11.70 -23.54 -5.69
N ILE A 154 -11.11 -24.37 -6.55
CA ILE A 154 -11.77 -25.53 -7.18
C ILE A 154 -12.13 -26.56 -6.12
N ASP A 155 -11.17 -26.94 -5.29
CA ASP A 155 -11.33 -27.99 -4.29
C ASP A 155 -12.39 -27.64 -3.23
N GLU A 156 -12.53 -26.35 -2.90
CA GLU A 156 -13.58 -25.85 -2.02
C GLU A 156 -14.95 -25.71 -2.72
N GLY A 157 -14.99 -25.88 -4.06
CA GLY A 157 -16.20 -25.78 -4.86
C GLY A 157 -16.76 -24.36 -4.92
N ILE A 158 -15.89 -23.35 -4.80
CA ILE A 158 -16.28 -21.94 -4.89
C ILE A 158 -16.54 -21.58 -6.35
N LEU A 159 -15.65 -22.01 -7.25
CA LEU A 159 -15.78 -21.89 -8.70
C LEU A 159 -15.63 -23.27 -9.36
N GLU A 160 -16.26 -23.46 -10.51
CA GLU A 160 -15.99 -24.61 -11.38
C GLU A 160 -14.79 -24.34 -12.31
N ASP A 161 -14.14 -25.41 -12.81
CA ASP A 161 -12.94 -25.31 -13.66
C ASP A 161 -13.11 -24.34 -14.84
N TYR A 162 -14.29 -24.32 -15.47
CA TYR A 162 -14.56 -23.46 -16.62
C TYR A 162 -14.77 -21.98 -16.25
N GLU A 163 -15.16 -21.68 -15.01
CA GLU A 163 -15.36 -20.31 -14.51
C GLU A 163 -14.02 -19.67 -14.17
N ILE A 164 -13.03 -20.48 -13.77
CA ILE A 164 -11.69 -20.02 -13.44
C ILE A 164 -10.96 -19.46 -14.65
N GLU A 165 -11.09 -20.08 -15.83
CA GLU A 165 -10.47 -19.55 -17.04
C GLU A 165 -10.96 -18.12 -17.34
N GLU A 166 -12.26 -17.86 -17.22
CA GLU A 166 -12.84 -16.52 -17.42
C GLU A 166 -12.40 -15.53 -16.34
N VAL A 167 -12.35 -15.97 -15.07
CA VAL A 167 -11.85 -15.16 -13.95
C VAL A 167 -10.36 -14.82 -14.11
N LEU A 168 -9.55 -15.74 -14.60
CA LEU A 168 -8.12 -15.53 -14.84
C LEU A 168 -7.88 -14.55 -15.99
N GLU A 169 -8.61 -14.69 -17.10
CA GLU A 169 -8.56 -13.73 -18.23
C GLU A 169 -8.93 -12.33 -17.74
N PHE A 170 -10.03 -12.19 -16.98
CA PHE A 170 -10.42 -10.92 -16.37
C PHE A 170 -9.32 -10.35 -15.45
N MET A 171 -8.72 -11.17 -14.60
CA MET A 171 -7.67 -10.73 -13.67
C MET A 171 -6.38 -10.31 -14.40
N ASP A 172 -6.07 -10.88 -15.56
CA ASP A 172 -4.95 -10.47 -16.42
C ASP A 172 -5.23 -9.13 -17.11
N ASP A 173 -6.44 -8.94 -17.64
CA ASP A 173 -6.86 -7.68 -18.24
C ASP A 173 -6.88 -6.56 -17.19
N TYR A 174 -7.47 -6.81 -16.01
CA TYR A 174 -7.47 -5.88 -14.88
C TYR A 174 -6.04 -5.48 -14.45
N ARG A 175 -5.09 -6.43 -14.45
CA ARG A 175 -3.68 -6.13 -14.16
C ARG A 175 -3.07 -5.17 -15.18
N GLN A 176 -3.32 -5.41 -16.46
CA GLN A 176 -2.82 -4.56 -17.54
C GLN A 176 -3.39 -3.14 -17.44
N GLU A 177 -4.71 -3.01 -17.22
CA GLU A 177 -5.35 -1.70 -17.03
C GLU A 177 -4.79 -0.95 -15.81
N ARG A 178 -4.53 -1.66 -14.71
CA ARG A 178 -3.90 -1.07 -13.52
C ARG A 178 -2.45 -0.68 -13.75
N GLU A 179 -1.72 -1.39 -14.60
CA GLU A 179 -0.35 -1.05 -14.99
C GLU A 179 -0.33 0.22 -15.86
N GLU A 180 -1.18 0.30 -16.87
CA GLU A 180 -1.34 1.51 -17.70
C GLU A 180 -1.72 2.73 -16.85
N MET A 181 -2.70 2.57 -15.94
CA MET A 181 -3.07 3.62 -14.99
C MET A 181 -1.89 4.02 -14.10
N ARG A 182 -1.08 3.05 -13.63
CA ARG A 182 0.10 3.34 -12.82
C ARG A 182 1.12 4.16 -13.61
N ASP A 183 1.33 3.83 -14.87
CA ASP A 183 2.25 4.54 -15.76
C ASP A 183 1.76 5.98 -16.00
N GLU A 184 0.47 6.18 -16.32
CA GLU A 184 -0.13 7.51 -16.45
C GLU A 184 0.04 8.34 -15.17
N LEU A 185 -0.25 7.73 -14.01
CA LEU A 185 -0.10 8.41 -12.73
C LEU A 185 1.36 8.75 -12.43
N SER A 186 2.32 7.95 -12.91
CA SER A 186 3.75 8.18 -12.70
C SER A 186 4.23 9.46 -13.39
N GLU A 187 3.63 9.82 -14.53
CA GLU A 187 3.94 11.03 -15.29
C GLU A 187 3.31 12.30 -14.67
N MET A 188 2.25 12.15 -13.88
CA MET A 188 1.55 13.27 -13.22
C MET A 188 2.27 13.80 -11.98
N THR A 189 2.13 15.11 -11.73
CA THR A 189 2.56 15.73 -10.47
C THR A 189 1.71 15.26 -9.29
N ARG A 190 2.17 15.54 -8.06
CA ARG A 190 1.47 15.12 -6.84
C ARG A 190 0.08 15.73 -6.71
N GLU A 191 -0.07 16.98 -7.11
CA GLU A 191 -1.34 17.71 -7.10
C GLU A 191 -2.32 17.11 -8.12
N GLU A 192 -1.87 16.88 -9.36
CA GLU A 192 -2.67 16.27 -10.42
C GLU A 192 -3.09 14.84 -10.06
N ARG A 193 -2.16 14.05 -9.52
CA ARG A 193 -2.44 12.68 -9.07
C ARG A 193 -3.50 12.64 -7.97
N ARG A 194 -3.54 13.66 -7.09
CA ARG A 194 -4.58 13.76 -6.06
C ARG A 194 -5.94 14.10 -6.66
N GLU A 195 -5.98 15.05 -7.58
CA GLU A 195 -7.21 15.45 -8.26
C GLU A 195 -7.79 14.28 -9.05
N TYR A 196 -6.97 13.59 -9.85
CA TYR A 196 -7.36 12.38 -10.56
C TYR A 196 -7.95 11.31 -9.63
N MET A 197 -7.32 11.04 -8.49
CA MET A 197 -7.81 10.06 -7.51
C MET A 197 -9.12 10.48 -6.84
N GLU A 198 -9.37 11.78 -6.69
CA GLU A 198 -10.60 12.30 -6.10
C GLU A 198 -11.76 12.27 -7.10
N GLU A 199 -11.48 12.54 -8.38
CA GLU A 199 -12.45 12.50 -9.48
C GLU A 199 -12.84 11.06 -9.86
N ASN A 200 -11.88 10.14 -9.94
CA ASN A 200 -12.11 8.74 -10.36
C ASN A 200 -12.33 7.80 -9.17
N ARG A 201 -12.63 8.33 -7.98
CA ARG A 201 -12.72 7.55 -6.73
C ARG A 201 -13.70 6.37 -6.81
N GLU A 202 -14.78 6.54 -7.56
CA GLU A 202 -15.81 5.52 -7.75
C GLU A 202 -15.36 4.39 -8.70
N ASP A 203 -14.41 4.68 -9.60
CA ASP A 203 -13.85 3.72 -10.57
C ASP A 203 -12.72 2.86 -9.95
N PHE A 204 -12.24 3.22 -8.76
CA PHE A 204 -11.27 2.43 -8.00
C PHE A 204 -11.92 1.26 -7.24
N GLN A 205 -12.77 0.49 -7.92
CA GLN A 205 -13.30 -0.77 -7.37
C GLN A 205 -12.21 -1.85 -7.32
N GLY A 206 -12.31 -2.74 -6.34
CA GLY A 206 -11.45 -3.91 -6.27
C GLY A 206 -11.79 -4.93 -7.37
N PRO A 207 -10.84 -5.77 -7.81
CA PRO A 207 -11.09 -6.71 -8.89
C PRO A 207 -12.24 -7.68 -8.60
N LEU A 208 -12.42 -8.09 -7.33
CA LEU A 208 -13.55 -8.94 -6.93
C LEU A 208 -14.90 -8.22 -6.98
N GLU A 209 -14.94 -6.91 -6.74
CA GLU A 209 -16.19 -6.13 -6.80
C GLU A 209 -16.61 -5.97 -8.27
N GLU A 210 -15.65 -5.69 -9.15
CA GLU A 210 -15.90 -5.56 -10.58
C GLU A 210 -16.30 -6.90 -11.22
N MET A 211 -15.69 -8.02 -10.84
CA MET A 211 -16.14 -9.35 -11.28
C MET A 211 -17.59 -9.66 -10.88
N VAL A 212 -18.04 -9.16 -9.72
CA VAL A 212 -19.45 -9.29 -9.30
C VAL A 212 -20.35 -8.39 -10.13
N GLU A 213 -19.93 -7.14 -10.40
CA GLU A 213 -20.68 -6.20 -11.24
C GLU A 213 -20.84 -6.72 -12.68
N GLU A 214 -19.80 -7.34 -13.25
CA GLU A 214 -19.85 -8.00 -14.56
C GLU A 214 -20.62 -9.32 -14.56
N GLY A 215 -20.90 -9.87 -13.39
CA GLY A 215 -21.61 -11.14 -13.21
C GLY A 215 -20.78 -12.37 -13.55
N LEU A 216 -19.44 -12.26 -13.50
CA LEU A 216 -18.51 -13.38 -13.62
C LEU A 216 -18.56 -14.28 -12.38
N ILE A 217 -18.72 -13.66 -11.21
CA ILE A 217 -18.89 -14.35 -9.93
C ILE A 217 -20.06 -13.74 -9.13
N SER A 218 -20.59 -14.50 -8.18
CA SER A 218 -21.58 -14.02 -7.22
C SER A 218 -20.93 -13.35 -6.00
N ASP A 219 -21.70 -12.54 -5.26
CA ASP A 219 -21.25 -11.94 -3.98
C ASP A 219 -20.70 -13.00 -3.00
N ASP A 220 -21.40 -14.14 -2.87
CA ASP A 220 -21.00 -15.22 -1.97
C ASP A 220 -19.65 -15.86 -2.41
N GLN A 221 -19.43 -15.99 -3.72
CA GLN A 221 -18.16 -16.47 -4.27
C GLN A 221 -17.03 -15.47 -4.04
N ALA A 222 -17.29 -14.18 -4.28
CA ALA A 222 -16.32 -13.11 -4.03
C ALA A 222 -15.90 -13.06 -2.55
N ASP A 223 -16.86 -13.21 -1.63
CA ASP A 223 -16.59 -13.29 -0.20
C ASP A 223 -15.75 -14.52 0.17
N ALA A 224 -16.06 -15.69 -0.38
CA ALA A 224 -15.30 -16.92 -0.14
C ALA A 224 -13.86 -16.83 -0.69
N ILE A 225 -13.68 -16.34 -1.92
CA ILE A 225 -12.36 -16.11 -2.50
C ILE A 225 -11.55 -15.13 -1.63
N ARG A 226 -12.19 -14.07 -1.12
CA ARG A 226 -11.53 -13.08 -0.25
C ARG A 226 -11.03 -13.69 1.06
N ASP A 227 -11.72 -14.70 1.58
CA ASP A 227 -11.29 -15.41 2.79
C ASP A 227 -10.11 -16.36 2.54
N LEU A 228 -9.93 -16.85 1.30
CA LEU A 228 -8.77 -17.66 0.89
C LEU A 228 -7.53 -16.84 0.56
N MET A 229 -7.69 -15.58 0.14
CA MET A 229 -6.55 -14.75 -0.25
C MET A 229 -5.56 -14.60 0.93
N PRO A 230 -4.24 -14.75 0.68
CA PRO A 230 -3.23 -14.55 1.71
C PRO A 230 -3.31 -13.11 2.22
N ARG A 231 -3.65 -12.96 3.51
CA ARG A 231 -3.69 -11.65 4.16
C ARG A 231 -2.25 -11.17 4.34
N ASN A 232 -1.79 -10.33 3.41
CA ASN A 232 -0.46 -9.74 3.43
C ASN A 232 -0.27 -8.83 4.66
N GLY A 233 0.13 -9.42 5.79
CA GLY A 233 0.77 -8.75 6.92
C GLY A 233 0.00 -7.63 7.63
N GLN A 234 -1.26 -7.33 7.26
CA GLN A 234 -2.13 -6.52 8.09
C GLN A 234 -2.39 -7.31 9.35
N ARG A 235 -1.53 -7.11 10.37
CA ARG A 235 -1.86 -7.34 11.77
C ARG A 235 -3.32 -6.97 11.92
N ASP A 236 -4.14 -7.93 12.35
CA ASP A 236 -5.57 -7.78 12.56
C ASP A 236 -5.86 -6.56 13.45
N PHE A 237 -5.89 -5.37 12.85
CA PHE A 237 -6.53 -4.20 13.44
C PHE A 237 -8.04 -4.40 13.45
N ARG A 238 -8.55 -5.43 12.76
CA ARG A 238 -9.94 -5.89 12.82
C ARG A 238 -10.27 -6.51 14.19
N ASP A 239 -9.32 -7.19 14.83
CA ASP A 239 -9.51 -7.76 16.17
C ASP A 239 -9.29 -6.74 17.30
N GLY A 240 -8.67 -5.60 16.99
CA GLY A 240 -8.52 -4.47 17.90
C GLY A 240 -9.81 -3.68 18.18
N ARG A 241 -10.90 -3.87 17.40
CA ARG A 241 -12.20 -3.23 17.67
C ARG A 241 -13.17 -4.08 18.48
N ASN A 242 -12.96 -5.40 18.58
CA ASN A 242 -13.80 -6.26 19.41
C ASN A 242 -13.25 -6.51 20.83
N ASN A 243 -12.05 -6.02 21.14
CA ASN A 243 -11.54 -5.94 22.51
C ASN A 243 -11.66 -4.52 23.12
N PHE A 244 -12.44 -3.63 22.48
CA PHE A 244 -13.02 -2.50 23.21
C PHE A 244 -14.08 -3.09 24.14
N ASN A 245 -13.63 -3.52 25.32
CA ASN A 245 -14.47 -3.95 26.41
C ASN A 245 -15.60 -2.91 26.59
N PRO A 246 -16.87 -3.19 26.24
CA PRO A 246 -17.97 -2.24 26.43
C PRO A 246 -18.19 -1.94 27.92
N ASN A 247 -17.49 -2.66 28.80
CA ASN A 247 -17.46 -2.48 30.24
C ASN A 247 -16.34 -1.54 30.73
N MET A 248 -15.65 -0.79 29.86
CA MET A 248 -15.06 0.50 30.25
C MET A 248 -16.19 1.52 30.47
N ASP A 249 -16.91 1.23 31.56
CA ASP A 249 -17.54 2.14 32.50
C ASP A 249 -17.11 3.60 32.26
N ARG A 250 -17.99 4.33 31.57
CA ARG A 250 -17.99 5.79 31.59
C ARG A 250 -18.25 6.22 33.03
N GLY A 251 -17.19 6.31 33.81
CA GLY A 251 -17.11 7.10 35.03
C GLY A 251 -18.16 6.79 36.09
N THR A 252 -17.99 5.68 36.80
CA THR A 252 -18.49 5.58 38.19
C THR A 252 -17.40 5.19 39.18
N LYS A 253 -16.19 5.75 39.03
CA LYS A 253 -15.25 5.88 40.16
C LYS A 253 -15.60 7.11 40.98
N ASN A 254 -16.62 6.98 41.82
CA ASN A 254 -16.69 7.50 43.19
C ASN A 254 -18.10 7.28 43.72
N GLY A 255 -18.27 6.16 44.42
CA GLY A 255 -19.42 5.92 45.26
C GLY A 255 -19.60 7.04 46.27
N VAL A 256 -20.70 7.78 46.13
CA VAL A 256 -21.38 8.39 47.25
C VAL A 256 -22.85 7.98 47.10
N PRO A 257 -23.39 7.16 48.01
CA PRO A 257 -24.79 6.79 47.97
C PRO A 257 -25.64 8.06 48.12
N PHE A 258 -26.63 8.22 47.25
CA PHE A 258 -27.63 9.27 47.32
C PHE A 258 -28.63 8.95 48.44
N GLU A 259 -28.15 8.90 49.68
CA GLU A 259 -29.00 8.89 50.87
C GLU A 259 -29.15 10.33 51.36
N SER A 260 -30.38 10.83 51.22
CA SER A 260 -31.03 11.80 52.10
C SER A 260 -30.12 12.85 52.76
N ARG A 261 -29.88 13.97 52.08
CA ARG A 261 -29.67 15.24 52.78
C ARG A 261 -30.96 16.04 52.79
N THR A 262 -31.78 15.73 53.77
CA THR A 262 -32.70 16.68 54.39
C THR A 262 -31.88 17.74 55.11
N CYS A 263 -31.67 18.90 54.50
CA CYS A 263 -31.27 20.14 55.19
C CYS A 263 -32.00 21.27 54.45
N ASP A 264 -33.15 21.69 54.96
CA ASP A 264 -33.27 22.87 55.81
C ASP A 264 -33.64 24.13 55.01
N ARG A 265 -34.95 24.25 54.84
CA ARG A 265 -35.75 25.44 55.11
C ARG A 265 -34.94 26.62 55.69
N PHE A 266 -34.59 27.59 54.85
CA PHE A 266 -34.24 28.95 55.27
C PHE A 266 -34.86 29.97 54.29
N THR A 267 -36.11 30.32 54.54
CA THR A 267 -36.62 31.69 54.32
C THR A 267 -36.31 32.51 55.57
N PRO A 268 -36.34 33.85 55.60
CA PRO A 268 -36.43 34.87 54.55
C PRO A 268 -35.38 36.00 54.74
N LEU A 269 -35.34 37.01 53.87
CA LEU A 269 -35.41 38.42 54.32
C LEU A 269 -35.76 39.32 53.13
N MET A 270 -36.96 39.89 53.19
CA MET A 270 -37.21 41.22 52.62
C MET A 270 -36.47 42.24 53.48
N ASP A 271 -35.96 43.29 52.84
CA ASP A 271 -36.02 44.72 53.23
C ASP A 271 -35.73 45.48 51.91
N ALA A 272 -36.70 46.14 51.27
CA ALA A 272 -37.26 47.47 51.57
C ALA A 272 -36.25 48.62 51.37
N GLU A 273 -36.45 49.34 50.25
CA GLU A 273 -36.30 50.81 50.06
C GLU A 273 -35.00 51.53 50.50
N GLU A 274 -34.27 52.06 49.51
CA GLU A 274 -33.46 53.31 49.43
C GLU A 274 -32.52 53.12 48.21
N LEU A 275 -32.65 53.74 47.03
CA LEU A 275 -32.87 55.13 46.61
C LEU A 275 -33.36 55.17 45.14
#